data_AF-G4LYK2-F1
#
_entry.id   AF-G4LYK2-F1
#
_cell.length_a   1.000
_cell.length_b   1.000
_cell.length_c   1.000
_cell.angle_alpha   90.00
_cell.angle_beta   90.00
_cell.angle_gamma   90.00
#
_symmetry.space_group_name_H-M   'P 1'
#
loop_
_entity.id
_entity.type
_entity.pdbx_description
1 polymer ?
#
loop_
_entity_poly.entity_id
_entity_poly.type
_entity_poly.pdbx_seq_one_letter_code
_entity_poly.pdbx_strand_id
1 'polypeptide(L)'
;MYKMDHEKCESILKGFKLNWMNLRDADSGKILWQSTDDFSIPEIEHKAHVPRKILKCKSVSREINFSSKEQLENFWLEQEVFLRDQSIENWSFEFGFVIPGSTNTWQSLIQSDSADRMIPAKVLSGNVVIVTHFYDGDLLVSKSKVRIFYV
;
A
#
# COMPACT_ATOMS: atom_id res chain seq x y z
N MET A 1 -20.14 -1.44 -21.93
CA MET A 1 -19.40 -0.78 -20.84
C MET A 1 -18.51 -1.79 -20.12
N TYR A 2 -19.08 -2.75 -19.38
CA TYR A 2 -18.32 -3.78 -18.63
C TYR A 2 -17.16 -4.48 -19.34
N LYS A 3 -17.29 -4.83 -20.63
CA LYS A 3 -16.22 -5.52 -21.37
C LYS A 3 -14.98 -4.63 -21.58
N MET A 4 -15.18 -3.34 -21.88
CA MET A 4 -14.06 -2.41 -22.06
C MET A 4 -13.35 -2.11 -20.75
N ASP A 5 -14.11 -1.99 -19.65
CA ASP A 5 -13.52 -1.79 -18.32
C ASP A 5 -12.66 -2.99 -17.91
N HIS A 6 -13.12 -4.21 -18.19
CA HIS A 6 -12.37 -5.43 -17.92
C HIS A 6 -11.07 -5.53 -18.74
N GLU A 7 -11.12 -5.27 -20.05
CA GLU A 7 -9.94 -5.27 -20.92
C GLU A 7 -8.93 -4.20 -20.48
N LYS A 8 -9.40 -3.01 -20.08
CA LYS A 8 -8.55 -1.93 -19.54
C LYS A 8 -7.90 -2.35 -18.22
N CYS A 9 -8.65 -2.91 -17.27
CA CYS A 9 -8.12 -3.40 -16.00
C CYS A 9 -7.03 -4.46 -16.21
N GLU A 10 -7.26 -5.43 -17.10
CA GLU A 10 -6.26 -6.45 -17.42
C GLU A 10 -4.99 -5.84 -18.03
N SER A 11 -5.12 -4.86 -18.93
CA SER A 11 -3.95 -4.21 -19.54
C SER A 11 -3.13 -3.44 -18.50
N ILE A 12 -3.80 -2.66 -17.65
CA ILE A 12 -3.14 -1.92 -16.57
C ILE A 12 -2.46 -2.91 -15.63
N LEU A 13 -3.15 -3.95 -15.17
CA LEU A 13 -2.59 -4.93 -14.23
C LEU A 13 -1.37 -5.66 -14.82
N LYS A 14 -1.40 -6.07 -16.09
CA LYS A 14 -0.24 -6.68 -16.77
C LYS A 14 0.93 -5.71 -16.98
N GLY A 15 0.64 -4.41 -16.96
CA GLY A 15 1.60 -3.33 -17.17
C GLY A 15 2.06 -2.61 -15.91
N PHE A 16 1.46 -2.89 -14.75
CA PHE A 16 1.73 -2.23 -13.48
C PHE A 16 2.62 -3.10 -12.59
N LYS A 17 3.53 -2.47 -11.86
CA LYS A 17 4.41 -3.16 -10.91
C LYS A 17 4.85 -2.22 -9.81
N LEU A 18 4.82 -2.68 -8.56
CA LEU A 18 5.62 -2.07 -7.49
C LEU A 18 7.07 -2.58 -7.59
N ASN A 19 8.00 -1.64 -7.72
CA ASN A 19 9.42 -1.93 -7.87
C ASN A 19 10.11 -2.06 -6.51
N TRP A 20 9.76 -1.17 -5.60
CA TRP A 20 10.23 -1.18 -4.22
C TRP A 20 9.33 -0.32 -3.33
N MET A 21 9.42 -0.57 -2.02
CA MET A 21 8.78 0.23 -0.99
C MET A 21 9.73 0.38 0.21
N ASN A 22 9.74 1.56 0.83
CA ASN A 22 10.40 1.77 2.11
C ASN A 22 9.48 2.47 3.12
N LEU A 23 9.75 2.22 4.40
CA LEU A 23 9.08 2.84 5.53
C LEU A 23 10.12 3.50 6.43
N ARG A 24 9.92 4.79 6.72
CA ARG A 24 10.79 5.61 7.55
C ARG A 24 10.02 6.14 8.76
N ASP A 25 10.75 6.32 9.85
CA ASP A 25 10.29 7.23 10.89
C ASP A 25 10.32 8.65 10.32
N ALA A 26 9.17 9.33 10.25
CA ALA A 26 9.07 10.64 9.62
C ALA A 26 9.80 11.74 10.43
N ASP A 27 9.92 11.57 11.75
CA ASP A 27 10.60 12.57 12.60
C ASP A 27 12.12 12.52 12.43
N SER A 28 12.68 11.30 12.33
CA SER A 28 14.14 11.10 12.22
C SER A 28 14.65 10.87 10.80
N GLY A 29 13.76 10.61 9.83
CA GLY A 29 14.10 10.22 8.46
C GLY A 29 14.72 8.82 8.32
N LYS A 30 14.87 8.09 9.43
CA LYS A 30 15.53 6.79 9.46
C LYS A 30 14.69 5.71 8.77
N ILE A 31 15.28 5.01 7.81
CA ILE A 31 14.67 3.81 7.21
C ILE A 31 14.53 2.74 8.29
N LEU A 32 13.30 2.28 8.50
CA LEU A 32 12.98 1.21 9.43
C LEU A 32 12.79 -0.11 8.70
N TRP A 33 12.27 -0.07 7.47
CA TRP A 33 12.01 -1.24 6.65
C TRP A 33 12.06 -0.89 5.16
N GLN A 34 12.42 -1.86 4.33
CA GLN A 34 12.39 -1.75 2.88
C GLN A 34 12.16 -3.14 2.26
N SER A 35 11.53 -3.17 1.09
CA SER A 35 11.41 -4.39 0.28
C SER A 35 11.38 -4.03 -1.22
N THR A 36 11.76 -4.99 -2.05
CA THR A 36 11.65 -4.97 -3.51
C THR A 36 10.55 -5.93 -4.02
N ASP A 37 9.73 -6.47 -3.12
CA ASP A 37 8.61 -7.34 -3.47
C ASP A 37 7.51 -6.51 -4.14
N ASP A 38 6.87 -7.11 -5.13
CA ASP A 38 5.73 -6.50 -5.81
C ASP A 38 4.43 -6.76 -5.06
N PHE A 39 4.11 -5.88 -4.11
CA PHE A 39 2.88 -5.98 -3.31
C PHE A 39 1.59 -5.64 -4.08
N SER A 40 1.64 -5.41 -5.40
CA SER A 40 0.42 -5.16 -6.20
C SER A 40 -0.27 -6.42 -6.73
N ILE A 41 0.41 -7.57 -6.70
CA ILE A 41 -0.13 -8.83 -7.25
C ILE A 41 -1.39 -9.27 -6.47
N PRO A 42 -2.57 -9.41 -7.10
CA PRO A 42 -3.84 -9.65 -6.41
C PRO A 42 -4.12 -11.13 -6.05
N GLU A 43 -3.49 -12.10 -6.71
CA GLU A 43 -3.80 -13.53 -6.55
C GLU A 43 -3.18 -14.16 -5.29
N ILE A 44 -2.33 -13.42 -4.57
CA ILE A 44 -1.61 -13.92 -3.40
C ILE A 44 -1.78 -13.01 -2.20
N GLU A 45 -1.69 -13.60 -1.01
CA GLU A 45 -1.50 -12.83 0.22
C GLU A 45 0.00 -12.66 0.49
N HIS A 46 0.49 -11.44 0.31
CA HIS A 46 1.87 -11.08 0.59
C HIS A 46 2.15 -11.06 2.08
N LYS A 47 3.43 -11.13 2.45
CA LYS A 47 3.87 -11.02 3.85
C LYS A 47 4.93 -9.94 3.98
N ALA A 48 4.73 -8.99 4.87
CA ALA A 48 5.73 -8.01 5.23
C ALA A 48 6.18 -8.22 6.68
N HIS A 49 7.50 -8.38 6.89
CA HIS A 49 8.11 -8.50 8.21
C HIS A 49 8.74 -7.16 8.59
N VAL A 50 7.98 -6.35 9.32
CA VAL A 50 8.36 -4.97 9.68
C VAL A 50 8.89 -4.93 11.11
N PRO A 51 9.91 -4.13 11.44
CA PRO A 51 10.42 -4.06 12.79
C PRO A 51 9.41 -3.48 13.78
N ARG A 52 9.25 -4.09 14.96
CA ARG A 52 8.35 -3.62 16.04
C ARG A 52 8.51 -2.14 16.40
N LYS A 53 9.72 -1.59 16.24
CA LYS A 53 10.01 -0.16 16.47
C LYS A 53 9.15 0.78 15.62
N ILE A 54 8.60 0.33 14.48
CA ILE A 54 7.72 1.15 13.62
C ILE A 54 6.45 1.57 14.35
N LEU A 55 5.95 0.75 15.27
CA LEU A 55 4.78 1.05 16.11
C LEU A 55 5.04 2.16 17.14
N LYS A 56 6.30 2.59 17.31
CA LYS A 56 6.67 3.69 18.21
C LYS A 56 6.80 5.02 17.49
N CYS A 57 6.72 5.05 16.16
CA CYS A 57 6.79 6.28 15.38
C CYS A 57 5.52 7.09 15.62
N LYS A 58 5.64 8.41 15.73
CA LYS A 58 4.46 9.31 15.71
C LYS A 58 3.82 9.33 14.33
N SER A 59 4.65 9.24 13.29
CA SER A 59 4.20 9.06 11.92
C SER A 59 5.23 8.27 11.13
N VAL A 60 4.74 7.50 10.18
CA VAL A 60 5.55 6.69 9.27
C VAL A 60 5.49 7.34 7.89
N SER A 61 6.63 7.71 7.35
CA SER A 61 6.75 8.11 5.95
C SER A 61 6.93 6.85 5.10
N ARG A 62 6.00 6.64 4.17
CA ARG A 62 6.06 5.57 3.18
C ARG A 62 6.51 6.16 1.86
N GLU A 63 7.41 5.45 1.19
CA GLU A 63 7.81 5.75 -0.17
C GLU A 63 7.66 4.50 -1.02
N ILE A 64 6.91 4.61 -2.11
CA ILE A 64 6.67 3.55 -3.08
C ILE A 64 7.26 3.97 -4.40
N ASN A 65 7.94 3.06 -5.08
CA ASN A 65 8.29 3.22 -6.48
C ASN A 65 7.55 2.20 -7.32
N PHE A 66 6.93 2.67 -8.39
CA PHE A 66 6.13 1.84 -9.27
C PHE A 66 6.35 2.21 -10.72
N SER A 67 6.09 1.26 -11.61
CA SER A 67 6.08 1.48 -13.05
C SER A 67 4.71 1.14 -13.61
N SER A 68 4.31 1.87 -14.66
CA SER A 68 3.10 1.57 -15.42
C SER A 68 3.40 1.63 -16.90
N LYS A 69 3.00 0.60 -17.66
CA LYS A 69 3.00 0.65 -19.13
C LYS A 69 1.86 1.51 -19.67
N GLU A 70 0.70 1.44 -19.03
CA GLU A 70 -0.51 2.18 -19.40
C GLU A 70 -0.51 3.58 -18.78
N GLN A 71 -1.21 4.50 -19.44
CA GLN A 71 -1.57 5.79 -18.87
C GLN A 71 -2.67 5.60 -17.81
N LEU A 72 -2.56 6.31 -16.69
CA LEU A 72 -3.62 6.42 -15.68
C LEU A 72 -3.99 7.89 -15.56
N GLU A 73 -5.27 8.20 -15.70
CA GLU A 73 -5.76 9.59 -15.66
C GLU A 73 -5.78 10.12 -14.23
N ASN A 74 -6.20 9.28 -13.29
CA ASN A 74 -6.21 9.61 -11.88
C ASN A 74 -5.89 8.36 -11.05
N PHE A 75 -4.60 8.08 -10.86
CA PHE A 75 -4.15 6.97 -10.04
C PHE A 75 -4.26 7.30 -8.55
N TRP A 76 -4.98 6.46 -7.82
CA TRP A 76 -5.10 6.56 -6.37
C TRP A 76 -5.28 5.17 -5.76
N LEU A 77 -5.10 5.09 -4.44
CA LEU A 77 -5.31 3.86 -3.70
C LEU A 77 -6.12 4.09 -2.44
N GLU A 78 -6.94 3.10 -2.12
CA GLU A 78 -7.62 2.96 -0.84
C GLU A 78 -7.02 1.76 -0.10
N GLN A 79 -6.70 1.94 1.18
CA GLN A 79 -6.19 0.90 2.05
C GLN A 79 -7.11 0.70 3.22
N GLU A 80 -7.62 -0.52 3.35
CA GLU A 80 -8.36 -0.97 4.53
C GLU A 80 -7.43 -1.83 5.39
N VAL A 81 -7.31 -1.47 6.67
CA VAL A 81 -6.51 -2.19 7.65
C VAL A 81 -7.44 -3.05 8.49
N PHE A 82 -7.24 -4.36 8.43
CA PHE A 82 -8.02 -5.33 9.19
C PHE A 82 -7.19 -5.91 10.33
N LEU A 83 -7.77 -5.96 11.54
CA LEU A 83 -7.28 -6.79 12.64
C LEU A 83 -8.28 -7.92 12.89
N ARG A 84 -7.89 -9.16 12.59
CA ARG A 84 -8.77 -10.34 12.71
C ARG A 84 -10.14 -10.10 12.06
N ASP A 85 -10.12 -9.68 10.79
CA ASP A 85 -11.30 -9.40 9.95
C ASP A 85 -12.16 -8.18 10.36
N GLN A 86 -11.82 -7.49 11.46
CA GLN A 86 -12.41 -6.21 11.80
C GLN A 86 -11.62 -5.09 11.12
N SER A 87 -12.27 -4.27 10.29
CA SER A 87 -11.68 -3.03 9.78
C SER A 87 -11.45 -2.07 10.96
N ILE A 88 -10.21 -1.61 11.12
CA ILE A 88 -9.78 -0.72 12.21
C ILE A 88 -9.38 0.67 11.70
N GLU A 89 -8.86 0.75 10.48
CA GLU A 89 -8.42 2.00 9.86
C GLU A 89 -8.61 1.93 8.36
N ASN A 90 -8.95 3.06 7.75
CA ASN A 90 -9.01 3.22 6.30
C ASN A 90 -8.20 4.44 5.91
N TRP A 91 -7.38 4.30 4.87
CA TRP A 91 -6.55 5.38 4.34
C TRP A 91 -6.75 5.52 2.84
N SER A 92 -6.79 6.76 2.35
CA SER A 92 -6.86 7.05 0.91
C SER A 92 -5.67 7.91 0.54
N PHE A 93 -5.01 7.56 -0.56
CA PHE A 93 -3.85 8.29 -1.07
C PHE A 93 -4.02 8.51 -2.57
N GLU A 94 -3.83 9.75 -3.02
CA GLU A 94 -3.91 10.13 -4.43
C GLU A 94 -2.51 10.43 -4.99
N PHE A 95 -2.20 9.84 -6.15
CA PHE A 95 -1.00 10.15 -6.93
C PHE A 95 -1.33 11.09 -8.08
N GLY A 96 -2.47 10.86 -8.74
CA GLY A 96 -2.92 11.61 -9.92
C GLY A 96 -2.43 10.98 -11.22
N PHE A 97 -2.10 11.82 -12.20
CA PHE A 97 -1.78 11.37 -13.55
C PHE A 97 -0.49 10.53 -13.62
N VAL A 98 -0.54 9.40 -14.31
CA VAL A 98 0.63 8.53 -14.58
C VAL A 98 0.90 8.50 -16.08
N ILE A 99 2.09 8.98 -16.45
CA ILE A 99 2.58 8.95 -17.84
C ILE A 99 2.77 7.47 -18.26
N PRO A 100 2.34 7.06 -19.47
CA PRO A 100 2.56 5.70 -19.95
C PRO A 100 4.05 5.38 -20.10
N GLY A 101 4.45 4.16 -19.69
CA GLY A 101 5.84 3.70 -19.70
C GLY A 101 6.73 4.35 -18.64
N SER A 102 6.16 5.10 -17.69
CA SER A 102 6.94 5.81 -16.66
C SER A 102 7.27 4.93 -15.45
N THR A 103 8.26 5.39 -14.69
CA THR A 103 8.57 4.91 -13.35
C THR A 103 8.50 6.10 -12.40
N ASN A 104 7.69 5.98 -11.37
CA ASN A 104 7.35 7.08 -10.46
C ASN A 104 7.73 6.73 -9.03
N THR A 105 8.02 7.76 -8.25
CA THR A 105 8.21 7.65 -6.80
C THR A 105 7.12 8.45 -6.12
N TRP A 106 6.44 7.80 -5.17
CA TRP A 106 5.30 8.35 -4.46
C TRP A 106 5.54 8.27 -2.95
N GLN A 107 5.47 9.42 -2.31
CA GLN A 107 5.60 9.55 -0.87
C GLN A 107 4.23 9.77 -0.22
N SER A 108 4.01 9.13 0.91
CA SER A 108 2.79 9.25 1.72
C SER A 108 3.15 9.27 3.19
N LEU A 109 2.32 9.92 4.01
CA LEU A 109 2.48 9.93 5.46
C LEU A 109 1.33 9.15 6.11
N ILE A 110 1.66 8.22 7.00
CA ILE A 110 0.71 7.50 7.84
C ILE A 110 0.90 8.00 9.26
N GLN A 111 -0.13 8.63 9.83
CA GLN A 111 -0.08 9.16 11.19
C GLN A 111 -0.51 8.07 12.17
N SER A 112 0.22 7.93 13.28
CA SER A 112 -0.19 7.05 14.36
C SER A 112 -1.33 7.70 15.15
N ASP A 113 -2.31 6.90 15.58
CA ASP A 113 -3.30 7.37 16.56
C ASP A 113 -2.60 7.70 17.90
N SER A 114 -3.30 8.44 18.74
CA SER A 114 -2.98 8.69 20.14
C SER A 114 -2.52 7.42 20.88
N ALA A 115 -1.48 7.56 21.71
CA ALA A 115 -0.81 6.45 22.38
C ALA A 115 -1.74 5.54 23.20
N ASP A 116 -2.85 6.11 23.70
CA ASP A 116 -3.84 5.42 24.54
C ASP A 116 -4.64 4.34 23.79
N ARG A 117 -4.57 4.32 22.45
CA ARG A 117 -5.27 3.35 21.59
C ARG A 117 -4.34 2.30 20.96
N MET A 118 -3.05 2.30 21.31
CA MET A 118 -2.10 1.39 20.67
C MET A 118 -2.32 -0.07 21.08
N ILE A 119 -2.72 -0.87 20.11
CA ILE A 119 -2.83 -2.32 20.24
C ILE A 119 -1.42 -2.92 20.36
N PRO A 120 -1.16 -3.81 21.34
CA PRO A 120 0.17 -4.38 21.51
C PRO A 120 0.68 -5.12 20.26
N ALA A 121 1.98 -4.98 19.94
CA ALA A 121 2.61 -5.64 18.79
C ALA A 121 2.37 -7.17 18.74
N LYS A 122 2.28 -7.82 19.91
CA LYS A 122 1.99 -9.26 20.03
C LYS A 122 0.59 -9.62 19.54
N VAL A 123 -0.38 -8.72 19.70
CA VAL A 123 -1.75 -8.87 19.18
C VAL A 123 -1.79 -8.54 17.69
N LEU A 124 -1.05 -7.51 17.25
CA LEU A 124 -1.03 -7.09 15.85
C LEU A 124 -0.31 -8.08 14.92
N SER A 125 0.83 -8.63 15.35
CA SER A 125 1.70 -9.44 14.48
C SER A 125 1.00 -10.69 13.95
N GLY A 126 0.93 -10.80 12.62
CA GLY A 126 0.26 -11.89 11.90
C GLY A 126 -1.27 -11.76 11.83
N ASN A 127 -1.86 -10.85 12.60
CA ASN A 127 -3.30 -10.63 12.63
C ASN A 127 -3.74 -9.38 11.87
N VAL A 128 -2.80 -8.50 11.50
CA VAL A 128 -3.05 -7.34 10.65
C VAL A 128 -2.93 -7.73 9.18
N VAL A 129 -3.97 -7.43 8.40
CA VAL A 129 -3.96 -7.51 6.94
C VAL A 129 -4.31 -6.14 6.38
N ILE A 130 -3.44 -5.60 5.52
CA ILE A 130 -3.73 -4.38 4.76
C ILE A 130 -4.22 -4.82 3.38
N VAL A 131 -5.42 -4.42 3.06
CA VAL A 131 -6.05 -4.63 1.76
C VAL A 131 -5.91 -3.34 0.97
N THR A 132 -5.26 -3.39 -0.19
CA THR A 132 -5.06 -2.20 -1.04
C THR A 132 -5.88 -2.34 -2.31
N HIS A 133 -6.75 -1.37 -2.57
CA HIS A 133 -7.48 -1.20 -3.82
C HIS A 133 -6.76 -0.16 -4.67
N PHE A 134 -6.39 -0.54 -5.90
CA PHE A 134 -5.76 0.35 -6.87
C PHE A 134 -6.80 0.85 -7.86
N TYR A 135 -6.89 2.17 -8.02
CA TYR A 135 -7.90 2.81 -8.87
C TYR A 135 -7.28 3.70 -9.95
N ASP A 136 -7.99 3.80 -11.08
CA ASP A 136 -7.82 4.85 -12.09
C ASP A 136 -9.16 5.59 -12.25
N GLY A 137 -9.30 6.74 -11.59
CA GLY A 137 -10.61 7.38 -11.39
C GLY A 137 -11.56 6.44 -10.64
N ASP A 138 -12.73 6.14 -11.20
CA ASP A 138 -13.70 5.22 -10.61
C ASP A 138 -13.42 3.74 -10.93
N LEU A 139 -12.43 3.46 -11.78
CA LEU A 139 -12.12 2.10 -12.22
C LEU A 139 -11.27 1.38 -11.17
N LEU A 140 -11.83 0.36 -10.52
CA LEU A 140 -11.05 -0.56 -9.69
C LEU A 140 -10.18 -1.46 -10.58
N VAL A 141 -8.87 -1.19 -10.60
CA VAL A 141 -7.90 -1.91 -11.41
C VAL A 141 -7.56 -3.27 -10.78
N SER A 142 -7.20 -3.26 -9.49
CA SER A 142 -6.80 -4.47 -8.79
C SER A 142 -6.93 -4.32 -7.28
N LYS A 143 -6.87 -5.46 -6.59
CA LYS A 143 -6.96 -5.55 -5.13
C LYS A 143 -5.88 -6.49 -4.62
N SER A 144 -4.92 -5.99 -3.83
CA SER A 144 -3.87 -6.80 -3.22
C SER A 144 -4.03 -6.89 -1.70
N LYS A 145 -3.39 -7.90 -1.10
CA LYS A 145 -3.43 -8.14 0.35
C LYS A 145 -2.04 -8.36 0.90
N VAL A 146 -1.71 -7.66 1.99
CA VAL A 146 -0.43 -7.81 2.70
C VAL A 146 -0.67 -8.09 4.17
N ARG A 147 -0.24 -9.26 4.64
CA ARG A 147 -0.24 -9.60 6.07
C ARG A 147 1.03 -9.07 6.74
N ILE A 148 0.86 -8.35 7.84
CA ILE A 148 1.94 -7.68 8.55
C ILE A 148 2.40 -8.52 9.76
N PHE A 149 3.70 -8.76 9.84
CA PHE A 149 4.37 -9.40 10.97
C PHE A 149 5.31 -8.40 11.62
N TYR A 150 5.13 -8.14 12.92
CA TYR A 150 5.96 -7.20 13.67
C TYR A 150 7.10 -7.96 14.37
N VAL A 151 8.28 -7.94 13.75
CA VAL A 151 9.48 -8.67 14.18
C VAL A 151 10.43 -7.84 15.04
#